data_AF-A0A428GT86-F1
#
_entry.id   AF-A0A428GT86-F1
#
_cell.length_a   1.000
_cell.length_b   1.000
_cell.length_c   1.000
_cell.angle_alpha   90.00
_cell.angle_beta   90.00
_cell.angle_gamma   90.00
#
_symmetry.space_group_name_H-M   'P 1'
#
loop_
_entity.id
_entity.type
_entity.pdbx_description
1 polymer ?
#
loop_
_entity_poly.entity_id
_entity_poly.type
_entity_poly.pdbx_seq_one_letter_code
_entity_poly.pdbx_strand_id
1 'polypeptide(L)'
;MTNELNKEIFMSMVELLTEDTSVRSAIEACLASPWDYFDENLERYDDRGIEDDESEDTIVWIGIADELIESGDAIELDWNAELEDFTYFTKELAGQRNLPLQDEWLDEDGDIPSWCKVLDEKWEEAGYCVGAMDIDSDSYVMFVCRRGTLTELTQLGQKVGFRLDFAKNM
;
A
#
# COMPACT_ATOMS: atom_id res chain seq x y z
N MET A 1 -17.42 -4.81 14.51
CA MET A 1 -18.04 -3.56 14.05
C MET A 1 -17.01 -2.46 14.01
N THR A 2 -16.46 -2.19 12.83
CA THR A 2 -15.69 -0.98 12.54
C THR A 2 -16.54 0.21 12.96
N ASN A 3 -16.04 1.01 13.89
CA ASN A 3 -16.80 2.17 14.36
C ASN A 3 -16.80 3.27 13.29
N GLU A 4 -17.79 4.17 13.30
CA GLU A 4 -17.92 5.23 12.27
C GLU A 4 -16.68 6.13 12.12
N LEU A 5 -15.96 6.40 13.21
CA LEU A 5 -14.71 7.17 13.13
C LEU A 5 -13.61 6.40 12.38
N ASN A 6 -13.50 5.09 12.60
CA ASN A 6 -12.56 4.25 11.87
C ASN A 6 -12.90 4.23 10.38
N LYS A 7 -14.19 4.17 10.01
CA LYS A 7 -14.62 4.23 8.60
C LYS A 7 -14.21 5.52 7.92
N GLU A 8 -14.44 6.67 8.57
CA GLU A 8 -14.01 7.97 8.06
C GLU A 8 -12.48 8.04 7.87
N ILE A 9 -11.72 7.46 8.80
CA ILE A 9 -10.25 7.41 8.71
C ILE A 9 -9.80 6.52 7.56
N PHE A 10 -10.37 5.32 7.39
CA PHE A 10 -10.06 4.44 6.27
C PHE A 10 -10.34 5.11 4.92
N MET A 11 -11.52 5.74 4.76
CA MET A 11 -11.80 6.46 3.52
C MET A 11 -10.86 7.64 3.28
N SER A 12 -10.50 8.39 4.32
CA SER A 12 -9.51 9.46 4.19
C SER A 12 -8.16 8.93 3.68
N MET A 13 -7.74 7.74 4.12
CA MET A 13 -6.51 7.12 3.60
C MET A 13 -6.66 6.70 2.13
N VAL A 14 -7.78 6.08 1.74
CA VAL A 14 -8.02 5.68 0.34
C VAL A 14 -8.03 6.89 -0.60
N GLU A 15 -8.68 7.99 -0.20
CA GLU A 15 -8.69 9.24 -0.98
C GLU A 15 -7.28 9.83 -1.17
N LEU A 16 -6.38 9.64 -0.20
CA LEU A 16 -4.99 10.05 -0.29
C LEU A 16 -4.13 9.11 -1.15
N LEU A 17 -4.49 7.83 -1.24
CA LEU A 17 -3.75 6.79 -1.94
C LEU A 17 -4.10 6.73 -3.43
N THR A 18 -5.36 6.93 -3.78
CA THR A 18 -5.84 6.78 -5.17
C THR A 18 -6.92 7.79 -5.56
N GLU A 19 -6.94 8.16 -6.84
CA GLU A 19 -8.03 8.90 -7.48
C GLU A 19 -9.00 7.98 -8.25
N ASP A 20 -8.76 6.67 -8.25
CA ASP A 20 -9.62 5.69 -8.90
C ASP A 20 -10.94 5.55 -8.15
N THR A 21 -12.01 6.00 -8.80
CA THR A 21 -13.36 5.97 -8.23
C THR A 21 -13.90 4.55 -8.05
N SER A 22 -13.40 3.57 -8.80
CA SER A 22 -13.79 2.17 -8.66
C SER A 22 -13.23 1.58 -7.35
N VAL A 23 -11.95 1.81 -7.05
CA VAL A 23 -11.34 1.46 -5.76
C VAL A 23 -12.08 2.13 -4.61
N ARG A 24 -12.33 3.45 -4.70
CA ARG A 24 -13.08 4.17 -3.67
C ARG A 24 -14.48 3.57 -3.44
N SER A 25 -15.19 3.21 -4.51
CA SER A 25 -16.51 2.59 -4.42
C SER A 25 -16.45 1.18 -3.81
N ALA A 26 -15.43 0.39 -4.13
CA ALA A 26 -15.22 -0.94 -3.56
C ALA A 26 -14.97 -0.85 -2.05
N ILE A 27 -14.13 0.08 -1.61
CA ILE A 27 -13.85 0.27 -0.17
C ILE A 27 -15.06 0.87 0.55
N GLU A 28 -15.84 1.75 -0.07
CA GLU A 28 -17.12 2.20 0.51
C GLU A 28 -18.08 1.02 0.75
N ALA A 29 -18.15 0.06 -0.19
CA ALA A 29 -18.95 -1.15 -0.03
C ALA A 29 -18.41 -2.04 1.09
N CYS A 30 -17.10 -2.23 1.16
CA CYS A 30 -16.43 -2.97 2.23
C CYS A 30 -16.71 -2.34 3.60
N LEU A 31 -16.57 -1.02 3.75
CA LEU A 31 -16.86 -0.31 5.01
C LEU A 31 -18.34 -0.35 5.42
N ALA A 32 -19.25 -0.50 4.45
CA ALA A 32 -20.67 -0.65 4.71
C ALA A 32 -21.00 -2.04 5.26
N SER A 33 -20.36 -3.09 4.73
CA SER A 33 -20.52 -4.47 5.21
C SER A 33 -19.25 -5.30 4.98
N PRO A 34 -18.28 -5.28 5.93
CA PRO A 34 -16.98 -5.90 5.72
C PRO A 34 -17.07 -7.41 5.48
N TRP A 35 -17.95 -8.10 6.20
CA TRP A 35 -18.14 -9.54 6.05
C TRP A 35 -18.84 -9.94 4.75
N ASP A 36 -19.79 -9.14 4.25
CA ASP A 36 -20.37 -9.41 2.93
C ASP A 36 -19.31 -9.21 1.83
N TYR A 37 -18.48 -8.16 1.95
CA TYR A 37 -17.35 -7.94 1.04
C TYR A 37 -16.31 -9.07 1.14
N PHE A 38 -16.01 -9.56 2.33
CA PHE A 38 -15.13 -10.71 2.57
C PHE A 38 -15.66 -11.95 1.83
N ASP A 39 -16.94 -12.29 2.01
CA ASP A 39 -17.56 -13.45 1.35
C ASP A 39 -17.56 -13.32 -0.18
N GLU A 40 -17.80 -12.12 -0.71
CA GLU A 40 -17.75 -11.83 -2.15
C GLU A 40 -16.33 -11.94 -2.73
N ASN A 41 -15.29 -11.76 -1.89
CA ASN A 41 -13.88 -11.78 -2.26
C ASN A 41 -13.12 -12.94 -1.61
N LEU A 42 -13.80 -14.02 -1.21
CA LEU A 42 -13.25 -15.07 -0.37
C LEU A 42 -11.93 -15.68 -0.88
N GLU A 43 -11.78 -15.84 -2.19
CA GLU A 43 -10.56 -16.38 -2.80
C GLU A 43 -9.34 -15.49 -2.52
N ARG A 44 -9.49 -14.16 -2.58
CA ARG A 44 -8.40 -13.19 -2.28
C ARG A 44 -7.97 -13.28 -0.81
N TYR A 45 -8.94 -13.40 0.09
CA TYR A 45 -8.67 -13.53 1.52
C TYR A 45 -8.06 -14.89 1.88
N ASP A 46 -8.54 -15.99 1.27
CA ASP A 46 -8.00 -17.34 1.46
C ASP A 46 -6.55 -17.44 0.95
N ASP A 47 -6.24 -16.84 -0.21
CA ASP A 47 -4.87 -16.78 -0.74
C ASP A 47 -3.91 -16.03 0.19
N ARG A 48 -4.42 -15.09 1.00
CA ARG A 48 -3.68 -14.36 2.03
C ARG A 48 -3.69 -15.05 3.40
N GLY A 49 -4.40 -16.17 3.55
CA GLY A 49 -4.55 -16.87 4.84
C GLY A 49 -5.35 -16.09 5.88
N ILE A 50 -6.25 -15.20 5.44
CA ILE A 50 -7.13 -14.42 6.32
C ILE A 50 -8.37 -15.26 6.63
N GLU A 51 -8.59 -15.55 7.91
CA GLU A 51 -9.66 -16.41 8.41
C GLU A 51 -10.91 -15.62 8.83
N ASP A 52 -12.01 -16.33 9.11
CA ASP A 52 -13.32 -15.77 9.46
C ASP A 52 -13.45 -15.31 10.93
N ASP A 53 -12.35 -15.33 11.69
CA ASP A 53 -12.27 -14.82 13.06
C ASP A 53 -11.55 -13.47 13.18
N GLU A 54 -11.13 -12.91 12.04
CA GLU A 54 -10.47 -11.62 11.94
C GLU A 54 -11.36 -10.43 12.32
N SER A 55 -10.71 -9.31 12.63
CA SER A 55 -11.44 -8.07 12.89
C SER A 55 -11.99 -7.47 11.60
N GLU A 56 -13.16 -6.83 11.65
CA GLU A 56 -13.68 -6.06 10.50
C GLU A 56 -12.69 -4.99 10.00
N ASP A 57 -11.89 -4.42 10.91
CA ASP A 57 -10.86 -3.45 10.55
C ASP A 57 -9.70 -4.13 9.77
N THR A 58 -9.35 -5.38 10.10
CA THR A 58 -8.38 -6.21 9.33
C THR A 58 -8.92 -6.47 7.93
N ILE A 59 -10.18 -6.89 7.81
CA ILE A 59 -10.84 -7.14 6.52
C ILE A 59 -10.76 -5.88 5.65
N VAL A 60 -11.16 -4.73 6.20
CA VAL A 60 -11.07 -3.45 5.47
C VAL A 60 -9.63 -3.12 5.07
N TRP A 61 -8.67 -3.32 5.97
CA TRP A 61 -7.26 -3.02 5.70
C TRP A 61 -6.69 -3.86 4.54
N ILE A 62 -6.95 -5.16 4.54
CA ILE A 62 -6.54 -6.07 3.47
C ILE A 62 -7.28 -5.75 2.17
N GLY A 63 -8.59 -5.48 2.23
CA GLY A 63 -9.35 -5.02 1.08
C GLY A 63 -8.78 -3.75 0.44
N ILE A 64 -8.33 -2.78 1.24
CA ILE A 64 -7.64 -1.57 0.73
C ILE A 64 -6.36 -1.97 -0.01
N ALA A 65 -5.53 -2.82 0.57
CA ALA A 65 -4.29 -3.27 -0.07
C ALA A 65 -4.59 -3.96 -1.41
N ASP A 66 -5.54 -4.90 -1.44
CA ASP A 66 -5.85 -5.66 -2.64
C ASP A 66 -6.44 -4.80 -3.76
N GLU A 67 -7.34 -3.86 -3.45
CA GLU A 67 -7.91 -2.96 -4.47
C GLU A 67 -6.85 -2.00 -5.04
N LEU A 68 -5.89 -1.55 -4.22
CA LEU A 68 -4.77 -0.72 -4.69
C LEU A 68 -3.80 -1.50 -5.57
N ILE A 69 -3.55 -2.78 -5.25
CA ILE A 69 -2.72 -3.67 -6.07
C ILE A 69 -3.40 -3.94 -7.41
N GLU A 70 -4.70 -4.27 -7.41
CA GLU A 70 -5.44 -4.58 -8.63
C GLU A 70 -5.58 -3.37 -9.58
N SER A 71 -5.73 -2.17 -9.02
CA SER A 71 -5.75 -0.91 -9.80
C SER A 71 -4.38 -0.44 -10.28
N GLY A 72 -3.29 -0.97 -9.70
CA GLY A 72 -1.91 -0.57 -9.99
C GLY A 72 -1.48 0.73 -9.31
N ASP A 73 -2.19 1.17 -8.27
CA ASP A 73 -1.78 2.27 -7.39
C ASP A 73 -0.77 1.81 -6.31
N ALA A 74 -0.72 0.50 -6.05
CA ALA A 74 0.28 -0.17 -5.24
C ALA A 74 0.84 -1.41 -5.94
N ILE A 75 1.98 -1.89 -5.47
CA ILE A 75 2.58 -3.17 -5.86
C ILE A 75 2.88 -3.98 -4.61
N GLU A 76 2.87 -5.31 -4.72
CA GLU A 76 3.32 -6.21 -3.67
C GLU A 76 4.53 -7.00 -4.15
N LEU A 77 5.61 -7.00 -3.36
CA LEU A 77 6.82 -7.78 -3.61
C LEU A 77 7.17 -8.64 -2.41
N ASP A 78 7.61 -9.87 -2.65
CA ASP A 78 8.19 -10.74 -1.62
C ASP A 78 9.44 -10.07 -0.98
N TRP A 79 9.69 -10.29 0.32
CA TRP A 79 10.88 -9.73 0.98
C TRP A 79 12.20 -10.09 0.31
N ASN A 80 12.25 -11.20 -0.42
CA ASN A 80 13.45 -11.67 -1.14
C ASN A 80 13.47 -11.31 -2.64
N ALA A 81 12.56 -10.44 -3.10
CA ALA A 81 12.49 -10.06 -4.50
C ALA A 81 13.85 -9.57 -5.05
N GLU A 82 14.18 -10.00 -6.25
CA GLU A 82 15.40 -9.61 -6.94
C GLU A 82 15.30 -8.17 -7.47
N LEU A 83 16.44 -7.53 -7.74
CA LEU A 83 16.49 -6.16 -8.25
C LEU A 83 15.72 -6.01 -9.59
N GLU A 84 15.74 -7.04 -10.44
CA GLU A 84 14.99 -7.06 -11.71
C GLU A 84 13.49 -6.92 -11.47
N ASP A 85 12.92 -7.71 -10.56
CA ASP A 85 11.50 -7.65 -10.20
C ASP A 85 11.17 -6.30 -9.55
N PHE A 86 11.98 -5.87 -8.58
CA PHE A 86 11.78 -4.58 -7.92
C PHE A 86 11.73 -3.41 -8.91
N THR A 87 12.70 -3.35 -9.82
CA THR A 87 12.76 -2.28 -10.82
C THR A 87 11.65 -2.38 -11.85
N TYR A 88 11.27 -3.59 -12.26
CA TYR A 88 10.17 -3.80 -13.21
C TYR A 88 8.86 -3.19 -12.69
N PHE A 89 8.44 -3.58 -11.49
CA PHE A 89 7.18 -3.10 -10.91
C PHE A 89 7.26 -1.63 -10.45
N THR A 90 8.37 -1.22 -9.83
CA THR A 90 8.52 0.16 -9.32
C THR A 90 8.59 1.19 -10.45
N LYS A 91 9.09 0.82 -11.65
CA LYS A 91 9.08 1.70 -12.83
C LYS A 91 7.67 2.09 -13.25
N GLU A 92 6.69 1.22 -13.09
CA GLU A 92 5.30 1.54 -13.42
C GLU A 92 4.76 2.63 -12.49
N LEU A 93 4.92 2.47 -11.17
CA LEU A 93 4.55 3.47 -10.17
C LEU A 93 5.28 4.81 -10.37
N ALA A 94 6.59 4.76 -10.63
CA ALA A 94 7.38 5.96 -10.90
C ALA A 94 6.90 6.68 -12.18
N GLY A 95 6.58 5.92 -13.22
CA GLY A 95 6.08 6.43 -14.50
C GLY A 95 4.76 7.21 -14.38
N GLN A 96 3.81 6.71 -13.57
CA GLN A 96 2.55 7.41 -13.28
C GLN A 96 2.77 8.81 -12.68
N ARG A 97 3.89 9.04 -12.00
CA ARG A 97 4.26 10.32 -11.36
C ARG A 97 5.31 11.10 -12.16
N ASN A 98 5.71 10.63 -13.34
CA ASN A 98 6.81 11.17 -14.15
C ASN A 98 8.14 11.24 -13.38
N LEU A 99 8.39 10.28 -12.51
CA LEU A 99 9.64 10.18 -11.76
C LEU A 99 10.66 9.32 -12.51
N PRO A 100 11.93 9.73 -12.54
CA PRO A 100 12.97 8.91 -13.17
C PRO A 100 13.33 7.72 -12.26
N LEU A 101 13.60 6.56 -12.86
CA LEU A 101 14.20 5.40 -12.20
C LEU A 101 15.20 4.78 -13.17
N GLN A 102 16.44 4.60 -12.73
CA GLN A 102 17.50 3.94 -13.50
C GLN A 102 18.10 2.82 -12.64
N ASP A 103 18.30 1.65 -13.24
CA ASP A 103 18.73 0.45 -12.52
C ASP A 103 20.14 0.64 -11.94
N GLU A 104 20.99 1.44 -12.60
CA GLU A 104 22.35 1.76 -12.14
C GLU A 104 22.41 2.60 -10.86
N TRP A 105 21.27 3.08 -10.35
CA TRP A 105 21.23 3.74 -9.04
C TRP A 105 21.21 2.75 -7.89
N LEU A 106 20.79 1.52 -8.16
CA LEU A 106 20.47 0.51 -7.16
C LEU A 106 21.59 -0.51 -7.10
N ASP A 107 21.89 -0.97 -5.89
CA ASP A 107 22.90 -2.00 -5.66
C ASP A 107 22.28 -3.38 -5.92
N GLU A 108 22.86 -4.18 -6.81
CA GLU A 108 22.36 -5.52 -7.15
C GLU A 108 22.38 -6.46 -5.94
N ASP A 109 23.33 -6.27 -5.01
CA ASP A 109 23.42 -7.03 -3.76
C ASP A 109 22.53 -6.43 -2.64
N GLY A 110 21.74 -5.41 -2.95
CA GLY A 110 20.85 -4.74 -2.01
C GLY A 110 19.53 -5.50 -1.76
N ASP A 111 18.66 -4.85 -0.99
CA ASP A 111 17.31 -5.30 -0.67
C ASP A 111 16.27 -4.17 -0.88
N ILE A 112 14.98 -4.52 -0.80
CA ILE A 112 13.86 -3.58 -0.98
C ILE A 112 14.04 -2.31 -0.12
N PRO A 113 14.29 -2.39 1.21
CA PRO A 113 14.49 -1.19 2.02
C PRO A 113 15.64 -0.30 1.53
N SER A 114 16.78 -0.90 1.16
CA SER A 114 17.94 -0.16 0.66
C SER A 114 17.66 0.51 -0.69
N TRP A 115 16.95 -0.15 -1.60
CA TRP A 115 16.57 0.43 -2.88
C TRP A 115 15.57 1.56 -2.72
N CYS A 116 14.53 1.36 -1.89
CA CYS A 116 13.56 2.40 -1.55
C CYS A 116 14.22 3.63 -0.92
N LYS A 117 15.25 3.44 -0.09
CA LYS A 117 16.05 4.55 0.45
C LYS A 117 16.73 5.36 -0.66
N VAL A 118 17.34 4.70 -1.64
CA VAL A 118 17.95 5.40 -2.79
C VAL A 118 16.89 6.17 -3.58
N LEU A 119 15.72 5.57 -3.84
CA LEU A 119 14.63 6.23 -4.55
C LEU A 119 14.12 7.47 -3.80
N ASP A 120 13.95 7.38 -2.48
CA ASP A 120 13.58 8.53 -1.64
C ASP A 120 14.55 9.70 -1.76
N GLU A 121 15.85 9.42 -1.83
CA GLU A 121 16.90 10.44 -2.00
C GLU A 121 16.87 11.03 -3.43
N LYS A 122 16.65 10.19 -4.45
CA LYS A 122 16.56 10.62 -5.86
C LYS A 122 15.32 11.46 -6.13
N TRP A 123 14.23 11.22 -5.43
CA TRP A 123 12.95 11.90 -5.63
C TRP A 123 12.67 13.03 -4.64
N GLU A 124 13.62 13.33 -3.75
CA GLU A 124 13.46 14.35 -2.70
C GLU A 124 13.16 15.74 -3.29
N GLU A 125 13.92 16.18 -4.30
CA GLU A 125 13.69 17.47 -4.96
C GLU A 125 12.31 17.56 -5.63
N ALA A 126 11.80 16.44 -6.13
CA ALA A 126 10.46 16.34 -6.70
C ALA A 126 9.37 16.25 -5.62
N GLY A 127 9.74 16.04 -4.35
CA GLY A 127 8.83 15.95 -3.20
C GLY A 127 8.08 14.62 -3.07
N TYR A 128 8.61 13.54 -3.65
CA TYR A 128 8.03 12.19 -3.61
C TYR A 128 8.86 11.23 -2.74
N CYS A 129 8.26 10.09 -2.41
CA CYS A 129 8.89 8.98 -1.70
C CYS A 129 8.15 7.67 -1.98
N VAL A 130 8.78 6.55 -1.60
CA VAL A 130 8.13 5.24 -1.56
C VAL A 130 7.53 5.02 -0.17
N GLY A 131 6.21 4.91 -0.09
CA GLY A 131 5.48 4.47 1.09
C GLY A 131 5.19 2.97 1.04
N ALA A 132 4.88 2.38 2.19
CA ALA A 132 4.42 1.01 2.27
C ALA A 132 3.27 0.87 3.29
N MET A 133 2.41 -0.12 3.05
CA MET A 133 1.38 -0.60 3.95
C MET A 133 1.90 -1.88 4.63
N ASP A 134 1.86 -1.91 5.95
CA ASP A 134 2.14 -3.10 6.73
C ASP A 134 0.88 -3.97 6.80
N ILE A 135 0.90 -5.13 6.16
CA ILE A 135 -0.22 -6.08 6.12
C ILE A 135 0.04 -7.32 6.99
N ASP A 136 1.00 -7.25 7.92
CA ASP A 136 1.43 -8.38 8.77
C ASP A 136 1.87 -9.60 7.95
N SER A 137 2.59 -9.34 6.86
CA SER A 137 3.15 -10.32 5.92
C SER A 137 4.67 -10.17 5.83
N ASP A 138 5.35 -11.16 5.25
CA ASP A 138 6.73 -11.02 4.80
C ASP A 138 6.85 -10.41 3.39
N SER A 139 5.77 -9.80 2.87
CA SER A 139 5.76 -9.02 1.64
C SER A 139 5.71 -7.51 1.88
N TYR A 140 6.11 -6.73 0.88
CA TYR A 140 6.08 -5.27 0.87
C TYR A 140 4.99 -4.77 -0.06
N VAL A 141 3.88 -4.27 0.50
CA VAL A 141 2.86 -3.54 -0.26
C VAL A 141 3.29 -2.07 -0.37
N MET A 142 3.81 -1.66 -1.52
CA MET A 142 4.45 -0.36 -1.75
C MET A 142 3.66 0.53 -2.71
N PHE A 143 3.76 1.83 -2.50
CA PHE A 143 3.13 2.86 -3.34
C PHE A 143 4.01 4.12 -3.42
N VAL A 144 3.80 4.94 -4.46
CA VAL A 144 4.53 6.21 -4.63
C VAL A 144 3.61 7.40 -4.38
N CYS A 145 3.96 8.23 -3.39
CA CYS A 145 3.18 9.39 -3.00
C CYS A 145 4.06 10.60 -2.66
N ARG A 146 3.41 11.75 -2.39
CA ARG A 146 4.10 12.93 -1.87
C ARG A 146 4.52 12.68 -0.42
N ARG A 147 5.67 13.24 -0.02
CA ARG A 147 6.16 13.12 1.37
C ARG A 147 5.17 13.66 2.42
N GLY A 148 4.43 14.72 2.07
CA GLY A 148 3.35 15.26 2.90
C GLY A 148 2.19 14.29 3.06
N THR A 149 1.78 13.64 1.96
CA THR A 149 0.75 12.60 1.96
C THR A 149 1.17 11.42 2.84
N LEU A 150 2.41 10.93 2.72
CA LEU A 150 2.87 9.83 3.58
C LEU A 150 2.83 10.20 5.07
N THR A 151 3.20 11.44 5.41
CA THR A 151 3.14 11.92 6.80
C THR A 151 1.70 11.88 7.35
N GLU A 152 0.72 12.24 6.53
CA GLU A 152 -0.69 12.18 6.88
C GLU A 152 -1.20 10.74 6.99
N LEU A 153 -0.84 9.89 6.02
CA LEU A 153 -1.16 8.45 6.03
C LEU A 153 -0.64 7.76 7.29
N THR A 154 0.62 8.00 7.68
CA THR A 154 1.20 7.45 8.92
C THR A 154 0.40 7.86 10.16
N GLN A 155 -0.05 9.12 10.23
CA GLN A 155 -0.86 9.60 11.36
C GLN A 155 -2.28 9.01 11.36
N LEU A 156 -2.87 8.82 10.19
CA LEU A 156 -4.19 8.20 10.05
C LEU A 156 -4.14 6.72 10.42
N GLY A 157 -3.19 5.95 9.88
CA GLY A 157 -2.99 4.55 10.21
C GLY A 157 -2.84 4.32 11.71
N GLN A 158 -2.00 5.13 12.38
CA GLN A 158 -1.82 5.04 13.84
C GLN A 158 -3.12 5.19 14.65
N LYS A 159 -4.10 5.96 14.15
CA LYS A 159 -5.40 6.14 14.83
C LYS A 159 -6.28 4.91 14.74
N VAL A 160 -6.13 4.11 13.68
CA VAL A 160 -6.89 2.87 13.45
C VAL A 160 -6.09 1.60 13.77
N GLY A 161 -4.84 1.73 14.22
CA GLY A 161 -4.00 0.61 14.64
C GLY A 161 -3.22 -0.06 13.52
N PHE A 162 -3.16 0.55 12.33
CA PHE A 162 -2.41 0.03 11.17
C PHE A 162 -1.20 0.91 10.87
N ARG A 163 -0.20 0.34 10.19
CA ARG A 163 1.05 1.04 9.92
C ARG A 163 1.19 1.36 8.44
N LEU A 164 1.34 2.65 8.14
CA LEU A 164 1.97 3.13 6.92
C LEU A 164 3.23 3.90 7.30
N ASP A 165 4.30 3.70 6.55
CA ASP A 165 5.60 4.33 6.76
C ASP A 165 6.35 4.39 5.42
N PHE A 166 7.54 4.99 5.42
CA PHE A 166 8.45 4.83 4.31
C PHE A 166 8.78 3.35 4.12
N ALA A 167 8.79 2.87 2.88
CA ALA A 167 9.11 1.47 2.58
C ALA A 167 10.49 1.05 3.10
N LYS A 168 11.45 1.99 3.19
CA LYS A 168 12.77 1.74 3.78
C LYS A 168 12.78 1.49 5.30
N ASN A 169 11.66 1.74 5.98
CA ASN A 169 11.50 1.57 7.43
C ASN A 169 10.65 0.35 7.78
N MET A 170 10.07 -0.34 6.78
CA MET A 170 9.26 -1.52 7.00
C MET A 170 10.14 -2.74 7.27
#